data_AF-A0A7K1L4A8-F1
#
_entry.id   AF-A0A7K1L4A8-F1
#
_cell.length_a   1.000
_cell.length_b   1.000
_cell.length_c   1.000
_cell.angle_alpha   90.00
_cell.angle_beta   90.00
_cell.angle_gamma   90.00
#
_symmetry.space_group_name_H-M   'P 1'
#
loop_
_entity.id
_entity.type
_entity.pdbx_description
1 polymer ?
#
loop_
_entity_poly.entity_id
_entity_poly.type
_entity_poly.pdbx_seq_one_letter_code
_entity_poly.pdbx_strand_id
1 'polypeptide(L)'
;MEDRRPALKQQLPYPYDQDLSEVLRRLDRRTPASRARLANDPVTAAYLAAGVRLIENHLGPGAVRTLADPEDDSSLQRPLLAFLSQRTVAAEVARNPAPFPRVGSVSTLRSTWASHSDFIADLLRFGLWAYHPTHCDAADAVDILDDLQDGAHFVDAIHRLGYWNLLTLVDRPRFRMEIFATAAAENDPVIQKAMAENYREVLDPWKDICGDLLESRRLRLRRGVSIGDFVDLVTAVMEGVALRDLADPRAEVIDRKGERSLAGTALLALLRGCVERVDDADGLTLEEAVHAMVYGVPARPGRAAGITPQGPGSNGAAAAAR
;
A
#
# COMPACT_ATOMS: atom_id res chain seq x y z
N MET A 1 -45.50 15.78 5.04
CA MET A 1 -44.11 15.28 5.06
C MET A 1 -43.75 14.97 3.63
N GLU A 2 -43.05 15.89 2.96
CA GLU A 2 -42.55 15.69 1.60
C GLU A 2 -41.44 14.64 1.65
N ASP A 3 -41.70 13.50 1.01
CA ASP A 3 -40.77 12.41 0.80
C ASP A 3 -39.65 12.87 -0.15
N ARG A 4 -38.64 13.56 0.40
CA ARG A 4 -37.46 14.00 -0.36
C ARG A 4 -36.66 12.77 -0.75
N ARG A 5 -36.95 12.22 -1.93
CA ARG A 5 -36.10 11.21 -2.56
C ARG A 5 -34.66 11.72 -2.60
N PRO A 6 -33.68 10.96 -2.09
CA PRO A 6 -32.27 11.37 -2.14
C PRO A 6 -31.84 11.64 -3.58
N ALA A 7 -30.97 12.63 -3.78
CA ALA A 7 -30.45 12.94 -5.11
C ALA A 7 -29.79 11.69 -5.72
N LEU A 8 -29.90 11.46 -7.03
CA LEU A 8 -29.38 10.22 -7.67
C LEU A 8 -27.92 9.92 -7.30
N LYS A 9 -27.09 10.96 -7.13
CA LYS A 9 -25.71 10.86 -6.65
C LYS A 9 -25.59 10.17 -5.29
N GLN A 10 -26.46 10.51 -4.33
CA GLN A 10 -26.49 9.92 -2.98
C GLN A 10 -26.99 8.47 -2.97
N GLN A 11 -27.57 7.99 -4.08
CA GLN A 11 -28.01 6.60 -4.23
C GLN A 11 -26.90 5.73 -4.81
N LEU A 12 -25.83 6.31 -5.34
CA LEU A 12 -24.71 5.55 -5.89
C LEU A 12 -23.99 4.78 -4.78
N PRO A 13 -23.36 3.63 -5.09
CA PRO A 13 -22.56 2.94 -4.09
C PRO A 13 -21.31 3.73 -3.73
N TYR A 14 -20.80 3.54 -2.52
CA TYR A 14 -19.49 4.05 -2.13
C TYR A 14 -18.38 3.54 -3.08
N PRO A 15 -17.42 4.38 -3.50
CA PRO A 15 -17.20 5.78 -3.11
C PRO A 15 -17.83 6.78 -4.10
N TYR A 16 -18.68 6.31 -5.01
CA TYR A 16 -19.29 7.14 -6.06
C TYR A 16 -20.38 8.07 -5.55
N ASP A 17 -20.83 7.91 -4.31
CA ASP A 17 -21.73 8.83 -3.62
C ASP A 17 -21.02 10.03 -2.98
N GLN A 18 -19.70 9.94 -2.80
CA GLN A 18 -18.88 10.98 -2.18
C GLN A 18 -18.69 12.20 -3.08
N ASP A 19 -18.24 13.32 -2.49
CA ASP A 19 -17.84 14.50 -3.26
C ASP A 19 -16.55 14.22 -4.03
N LEU A 20 -16.64 14.20 -5.35
CA LEU A 20 -15.50 13.91 -6.23
C LEU A 20 -14.78 15.16 -6.73
N SER A 21 -15.16 16.36 -6.28
CA SER A 21 -14.61 17.62 -6.80
C SER A 21 -13.12 17.83 -6.48
N GLU A 22 -12.61 17.28 -5.38
CA GLU A 22 -11.19 17.30 -5.03
C GLU A 22 -10.37 16.22 -5.76
N VAL A 23 -11.05 15.16 -6.20
CA VAL A 23 -10.46 14.00 -6.87
C VAL A 23 -10.33 14.26 -8.38
N LEU A 24 -11.43 14.70 -9.02
CA LEU A 24 -11.55 14.90 -10.47
C LEU A 24 -11.15 16.33 -10.85
N ARG A 25 -9.92 16.50 -11.32
CA ARG A 25 -9.30 17.81 -11.54
C ARG A 25 -9.29 18.22 -13.02
N ARG A 26 -9.62 17.32 -13.95
CA ARG A 26 -9.47 17.52 -15.41
C ARG A 26 -10.78 17.60 -16.19
N LEU A 27 -11.87 17.94 -15.51
CA LEU A 27 -13.18 18.13 -16.11
C LEU A 27 -13.26 19.38 -16.99
N ASP A 28 -13.93 19.28 -18.13
CA ASP A 28 -14.04 20.34 -19.16
C ASP A 28 -15.05 21.44 -18.77
N ARG A 29 -14.74 22.21 -17.72
CA ARG A 29 -15.55 23.37 -17.32
C ARG A 29 -14.68 24.55 -16.88
N ARG A 30 -15.12 25.75 -17.26
CA ARG A 30 -14.38 27.01 -17.03
C ARG A 30 -14.30 27.39 -15.55
N THR A 31 -15.40 27.29 -14.81
CA THR A 31 -15.47 27.78 -13.42
C THR A 31 -15.33 26.64 -12.40
N PRO A 32 -14.74 26.90 -11.21
CA PRO A 32 -14.65 25.89 -10.14
C PRO A 32 -16.01 25.30 -9.76
N ALA A 33 -17.04 26.14 -9.62
CA ALA A 33 -18.40 25.68 -9.26
C ALA A 33 -19.03 24.76 -10.33
N SER A 34 -18.77 25.02 -11.61
CA SER A 34 -19.28 24.15 -12.68
C SER A 34 -18.49 22.84 -12.79
N ARG A 35 -17.18 22.84 -12.51
CA ARG A 35 -16.38 21.62 -12.36
C ARG A 35 -16.87 20.77 -11.18
N ALA A 36 -17.07 21.37 -10.01
CA ALA A 36 -17.57 20.66 -8.84
C ALA A 36 -18.96 20.04 -9.08
N ARG A 37 -19.85 20.75 -9.77
CA ARG A 37 -21.15 20.19 -10.19
C ARG A 37 -20.99 19.01 -11.15
N LEU A 38 -20.10 19.13 -12.14
CA LEU A 38 -19.84 18.06 -13.11
C LEU A 38 -19.16 16.85 -12.47
N ALA A 39 -18.26 17.05 -11.51
CA ALA A 39 -17.60 15.98 -10.76
C ALA A 39 -18.61 15.11 -10.00
N ASN A 40 -19.67 15.74 -9.51
CA ASN A 40 -20.74 15.10 -8.75
C ASN A 40 -21.96 14.73 -9.60
N ASP A 41 -21.85 14.83 -10.93
CA ASP A 41 -22.89 14.37 -11.84
C ASP A 41 -22.91 12.83 -11.90
N PRO A 42 -24.09 12.18 -11.77
CA PRO A 42 -24.21 10.72 -11.86
C PRO A 42 -23.68 10.12 -13.16
N VAL A 43 -23.69 10.86 -14.27
CA VAL A 43 -23.13 10.42 -15.56
C VAL A 43 -21.60 10.39 -15.50
N THR A 44 -20.97 11.37 -14.84
CA THR A 44 -19.52 11.35 -14.60
C THR A 44 -19.13 10.11 -13.77
N ALA A 45 -19.88 9.84 -12.70
CA ALA A 45 -19.69 8.63 -11.89
C ALA A 45 -19.93 7.33 -12.70
N ALA A 46 -20.88 7.32 -13.64
CA ALA A 46 -21.13 6.19 -14.52
C ALA A 46 -19.92 5.86 -15.43
N TYR A 47 -19.22 6.88 -15.93
CA TYR A 47 -17.98 6.70 -16.71
C TYR A 47 -16.82 6.20 -15.85
N LEU A 48 -16.67 6.74 -14.64
CA LEU A 48 -15.66 6.25 -13.70
C LEU A 48 -15.91 4.79 -13.33
N ALA A 49 -17.15 4.42 -13.01
CA ALA A 49 -17.52 3.03 -12.70
C ALA A 49 -17.25 2.08 -13.86
N ALA A 50 -17.53 2.50 -15.09
CA ALA A 50 -17.20 1.74 -16.29
C ALA A 50 -15.67 1.60 -16.47
N GLY A 51 -14.91 2.68 -16.27
CA GLY A 51 -13.45 2.67 -16.33
C GLY A 51 -12.82 1.75 -15.28
N VAL A 52 -13.28 1.81 -14.02
CA VAL A 52 -12.80 0.95 -12.93
C VAL A 52 -13.10 -0.52 -13.21
N ARG A 53 -14.31 -0.87 -13.63
CA ARG A 53 -14.61 -2.26 -14.02
C ARG A 53 -13.75 -2.76 -15.16
N LEU A 54 -13.44 -1.90 -16.14
CA LEU A 54 -12.53 -2.26 -17.22
C LEU A 54 -11.12 -2.54 -16.69
N ILE A 55 -10.63 -1.75 -15.74
CA ILE A 55 -9.36 -1.99 -15.04
C ILE A 55 -9.42 -3.33 -14.31
N GLU A 56 -10.44 -3.59 -13.51
CA GLU A 56 -10.62 -4.83 -12.76
C GLU A 56 -10.66 -6.06 -13.67
N ASN A 57 -11.39 -5.97 -14.79
CA ASN A 57 -11.54 -7.04 -15.76
C ASN A 57 -10.27 -7.34 -16.57
N HIS A 58 -9.29 -6.44 -16.63
CA HIS A 58 -8.10 -6.60 -17.48
C HIS A 58 -6.78 -6.65 -16.69
N LEU A 59 -6.75 -6.11 -15.47
CA LEU A 59 -5.54 -5.96 -14.65
C LEU A 59 -5.61 -6.76 -13.33
N GLY A 60 -6.17 -7.97 -13.32
CA GLY A 60 -6.26 -8.81 -12.11
C GLY A 60 -5.98 -10.31 -12.37
N PRO A 61 -5.91 -11.14 -11.32
CA PRO A 61 -5.73 -12.60 -11.44
C PRO A 61 -6.87 -13.28 -12.22
N GLY A 62 -8.05 -12.65 -12.32
CA GLY A 62 -9.17 -13.07 -13.16
C GLY A 62 -9.30 -12.30 -14.48
N ALA A 63 -8.25 -11.64 -14.95
CA ALA A 63 -8.32 -10.80 -16.14
C ALA A 63 -8.80 -11.59 -17.37
N VAL A 64 -9.76 -11.04 -18.10
CA VAL A 64 -10.26 -11.60 -19.35
C VAL A 64 -9.14 -11.51 -20.39
N ARG A 65 -8.69 -12.67 -20.89
CA ARG A 65 -7.68 -12.78 -21.93
C ARG A 65 -8.31 -13.31 -23.21
N THR A 66 -8.12 -12.58 -24.30
CA THR A 66 -8.56 -13.00 -25.63
C THR A 66 -7.35 -13.48 -26.41
N LEU A 67 -7.43 -14.68 -26.97
CA LEU A 67 -6.44 -15.16 -27.93
C LEU A 67 -6.61 -14.44 -29.26
N ALA A 68 -5.51 -14.03 -29.89
CA ALA A 68 -5.50 -13.47 -31.23
C ALA A 68 -5.67 -14.58 -32.28
N ASP A 69 -5.19 -15.78 -31.96
CA ASP A 69 -5.38 -17.02 -32.70
C ASP A 69 -5.90 -18.10 -31.73
N PRO A 70 -7.14 -18.60 -31.91
CA PRO A 70 -7.73 -19.64 -31.06
C PRO A 70 -6.91 -20.93 -30.97
N GLU A 71 -6.04 -21.21 -31.94
CA GLU A 71 -5.23 -22.44 -32.00
C GLU A 71 -3.83 -22.29 -31.38
N ASP A 72 -3.45 -21.07 -30.98
CA ASP A 72 -2.16 -20.77 -30.34
C ASP A 72 -2.38 -20.15 -28.96
N ASP A 73 -2.16 -20.95 -27.90
CA ASP A 73 -2.27 -20.52 -26.50
C ASP A 73 -1.34 -19.35 -26.14
N SER A 74 -0.29 -19.10 -26.93
CA SER A 74 0.64 -17.99 -26.75
C SER A 74 0.21 -16.68 -27.45
N SER A 75 -0.83 -16.75 -28.29
CA SER A 75 -1.32 -15.66 -29.13
C SER A 75 -2.14 -14.62 -28.37
N LEU A 76 -1.94 -14.44 -27.07
CA LEU A 76 -2.71 -13.49 -26.27
C LEU A 76 -2.70 -12.09 -26.88
N GLN A 77 -3.89 -11.49 -27.04
CA GLN A 77 -3.99 -10.08 -27.36
C GLN A 77 -3.39 -9.28 -26.20
N ARG A 78 -2.45 -8.38 -26.53
CA ARG A 78 -1.73 -7.52 -25.57
C ARG A 78 -2.06 -6.04 -25.78
N PRO A 79 -3.34 -5.62 -25.76
CA PRO A 79 -3.67 -4.21 -25.88
C PRO A 79 -3.25 -3.49 -24.60
N LEU A 80 -2.06 -2.86 -24.60
CA LEU A 80 -1.67 -1.96 -23.52
C LEU A 80 -2.69 -0.81 -23.47
N LEU A 81 -3.54 -0.81 -22.43
CA LEU A 81 -4.59 0.17 -22.16
C LEU A 81 -5.66 0.37 -23.27
N ALA A 82 -5.64 -0.36 -24.38
CA ALA A 82 -6.66 -0.18 -25.43
C ALA A 82 -8.08 -0.56 -24.93
N PHE A 83 -8.17 -1.37 -23.87
CA PHE A 83 -9.41 -1.65 -23.16
C PHE A 83 -10.02 -0.40 -22.50
N LEU A 84 -9.24 0.68 -22.29
CA LEU A 84 -9.72 1.97 -21.80
C LEU A 84 -10.06 2.98 -22.91
N SER A 85 -10.08 2.57 -24.19
CA SER A 85 -10.42 3.50 -25.27
C SER A 85 -11.78 4.18 -25.04
N GLN A 86 -11.95 5.42 -25.55
CA GLN A 86 -13.22 6.15 -25.44
C GLN A 86 -14.44 5.31 -25.88
N ARG A 87 -14.28 4.48 -26.92
CA ARG A 87 -15.34 3.60 -27.43
C ARG A 87 -15.65 2.47 -26.46
N THR A 88 -14.62 1.81 -25.93
CA THR A 88 -14.77 0.72 -24.97
C THR A 88 -15.43 1.22 -23.69
N VAL A 89 -14.95 2.35 -23.15
CA VAL A 89 -15.52 2.98 -21.95
C VAL A 89 -16.99 3.38 -22.16
N ALA A 90 -17.32 4.04 -23.27
CA ALA A 90 -18.69 4.42 -23.57
C ALA A 90 -19.63 3.21 -23.76
N ALA A 91 -19.14 2.13 -24.36
CA ALA A 91 -19.88 0.87 -24.48
C ALA A 91 -20.09 0.20 -23.11
N GLU A 92 -19.08 0.24 -22.24
CA GLU A 92 -19.13 -0.33 -20.91
C GLU A 92 -20.11 0.42 -19.98
N VAL A 93 -20.32 1.73 -20.18
CA VAL A 93 -21.39 2.47 -19.47
C VAL A 93 -22.76 1.84 -19.69
N ALA A 94 -23.05 1.31 -20.88
CA ALA A 94 -24.32 0.64 -21.14
C ALA A 94 -24.55 -0.63 -20.30
N ARG A 95 -23.47 -1.20 -19.76
CA ARG A 95 -23.47 -2.38 -18.89
C ARG A 95 -23.41 -2.05 -17.40
N ASN A 96 -23.47 -0.77 -17.04
CA ASN A 96 -23.43 -0.35 -15.64
C ASN A 96 -24.55 -1.02 -14.81
N PRO A 97 -24.24 -1.53 -13.60
CA PRO A 97 -25.28 -2.01 -12.70
C PRO A 97 -26.15 -0.84 -12.22
N ALA A 98 -27.37 -1.15 -11.77
CA ALA A 98 -28.14 -0.13 -11.04
C ALA A 98 -27.39 0.25 -9.76
N PRO A 99 -27.46 1.51 -9.29
CA PRO A 99 -28.27 2.62 -9.79
C PRO A 99 -27.54 3.55 -10.78
N PHE A 100 -26.38 3.16 -11.30
CA PHE A 100 -25.64 3.99 -12.25
C PHE A 100 -26.42 4.20 -13.55
N PRO A 101 -26.37 5.41 -14.13
CA PRO A 101 -26.82 5.64 -15.49
C PRO A 101 -26.19 4.65 -16.49
N ARG A 102 -27.03 4.15 -17.41
CA ARG A 102 -26.64 3.23 -18.50
C ARG A 102 -26.58 3.87 -19.87
N VAL A 103 -26.77 5.18 -19.94
CA VAL A 103 -26.73 5.93 -21.21
C VAL A 103 -25.40 6.66 -21.29
N GLY A 104 -24.48 6.12 -22.08
CA GLY A 104 -23.17 6.69 -22.35
C GLY A 104 -22.92 6.80 -23.86
N SER A 105 -22.14 7.80 -24.27
CA SER A 105 -21.68 7.96 -25.64
C SER A 105 -20.30 8.61 -25.64
N VAL A 106 -19.53 8.39 -26.71
CA VAL A 106 -18.23 9.07 -26.88
C VAL A 106 -18.39 10.60 -26.86
N SER A 107 -19.50 11.12 -27.38
CA SER A 107 -19.79 12.56 -27.35
C SER A 107 -19.96 13.07 -25.92
N THR A 108 -20.72 12.35 -25.09
CA THR A 108 -20.91 12.73 -23.67
C THR A 108 -19.60 12.64 -22.89
N LEU A 109 -18.77 11.61 -23.13
CA LEU A 109 -17.43 11.51 -22.56
C LEU A 109 -16.57 12.75 -22.90
N ARG A 110 -16.53 13.14 -24.19
CA ARG A 110 -15.79 14.32 -24.67
C ARG A 110 -16.36 15.65 -24.18
N SER A 111 -17.64 15.69 -23.82
CA SER A 111 -18.25 16.88 -23.20
C SER A 111 -17.97 16.99 -21.70
N THR A 112 -17.45 15.91 -21.10
CA THR A 112 -17.10 15.79 -19.68
C THR A 112 -15.61 16.03 -19.46
N TRP A 113 -14.76 15.43 -20.31
CA TRP A 113 -13.31 15.63 -20.33
C TRP A 113 -12.85 16.18 -21.68
N ALA A 114 -11.96 17.18 -21.66
CA ALA A 114 -11.51 17.87 -22.87
C ALA A 114 -10.71 16.94 -23.81
N SER A 115 -9.97 16.00 -23.23
CA SER A 115 -9.23 14.97 -23.95
C SER A 115 -9.43 13.59 -23.34
N HIS A 116 -9.03 12.53 -24.06
CA HIS A 116 -9.01 11.19 -23.48
C HIS A 116 -7.96 11.07 -22.37
N SER A 117 -6.82 11.76 -22.52
CA SER A 117 -5.77 11.79 -21.50
C SER A 117 -6.28 12.34 -20.17
N ASP A 118 -7.08 13.42 -20.22
CA ASP A 118 -7.72 14.01 -19.04
C ASP A 118 -8.64 13.01 -18.32
N PHE A 119 -9.40 12.21 -19.08
CA PHE A 119 -10.22 11.13 -18.51
C PHE A 119 -9.36 10.06 -17.84
N ILE A 120 -8.27 9.62 -18.48
CA ILE A 120 -7.36 8.62 -17.90
C ILE A 120 -6.71 9.15 -16.62
N ALA A 121 -6.25 10.40 -16.62
CA ALA A 121 -5.66 11.02 -15.43
C ALA A 121 -6.66 11.07 -14.27
N ASP A 122 -7.90 11.50 -14.51
CA ASP A 122 -8.95 11.52 -13.49
C ASP A 122 -9.39 10.11 -13.06
N LEU A 123 -9.41 9.12 -13.97
CA LEU A 123 -9.69 7.73 -13.66
C LEU A 123 -8.61 7.12 -12.75
N LEU A 124 -7.34 7.38 -13.04
CA LEU A 124 -6.22 6.95 -12.20
C LEU A 124 -6.27 7.62 -10.82
N ARG A 125 -6.52 8.94 -10.77
CA ARG A 125 -6.72 9.66 -9.51
C ARG A 125 -7.86 9.05 -8.69
N PHE A 126 -8.98 8.74 -9.34
CA PHE A 126 -10.13 8.14 -8.69
C PHE A 126 -9.85 6.70 -8.20
N GLY A 127 -9.25 5.86 -9.04
CA GLY A 127 -8.96 4.47 -8.68
C GLY A 127 -7.87 4.33 -7.62
N LEU A 128 -6.94 5.29 -7.54
CA LEU A 128 -5.88 5.30 -6.54
C LEU A 128 -6.31 5.95 -5.22
N TRP A 129 -7.40 6.72 -5.22
CA TRP A 129 -7.86 7.46 -4.06
C TRP A 129 -8.02 6.57 -2.81
N ALA A 130 -7.45 7.04 -1.68
CA ALA A 130 -7.27 6.29 -0.43
C ALA A 130 -8.57 5.66 0.16
N TYR A 131 -9.71 6.16 -0.28
CA TYR A 131 -11.05 5.79 0.19
C TYR A 131 -11.77 4.86 -0.79
N HIS A 132 -11.12 4.35 -1.83
CA HIS A 132 -11.75 3.37 -2.70
C HIS A 132 -11.89 2.02 -1.96
N PRO A 133 -13.04 1.32 -2.00
CA PRO A 133 -13.28 0.05 -1.27
C PRO A 133 -12.32 -1.09 -1.64
N THR A 134 -11.45 -0.89 -2.63
CA THR A 134 -10.30 -1.74 -2.92
C THR A 134 -9.15 -1.60 -1.92
N HIS A 135 -9.29 -0.82 -0.83
CA HIS A 135 -8.20 -0.53 0.09
C HIS A 135 -7.83 -1.62 1.09
N CYS A 136 -8.79 -2.19 1.84
CA CYS A 136 -8.53 -3.40 2.62
C CYS A 136 -9.83 -3.98 3.18
N ASP A 137 -9.83 -5.24 3.61
CA ASP A 137 -10.83 -5.64 4.61
C ASP A 137 -10.28 -5.18 5.98
N ALA A 138 -10.94 -4.17 6.56
CA ALA A 138 -10.49 -3.57 7.80
C ALA A 138 -10.60 -4.53 8.99
N ALA A 139 -11.47 -5.55 8.93
CA ALA A 139 -11.67 -6.49 10.03
C ALA A 139 -10.41 -7.35 10.28
N ASP A 140 -9.82 -7.90 9.21
CA ASP A 140 -8.59 -8.71 9.31
C ASP A 140 -7.38 -7.90 9.79
N ALA A 141 -7.36 -6.60 9.50
CA ALA A 141 -6.31 -5.71 9.97
C ALA A 141 -6.32 -5.56 11.49
N VAL A 142 -7.50 -5.45 12.11
CA VAL A 142 -7.66 -5.19 13.54
C VAL A 142 -7.05 -6.31 14.37
N ASP A 143 -7.41 -7.57 14.09
CA ASP A 143 -6.89 -8.72 14.84
C ASP A 143 -5.36 -8.83 14.75
N ILE A 144 -4.78 -8.54 13.57
CA ILE A 144 -3.33 -8.55 13.38
C ILE A 144 -2.66 -7.41 14.16
N LEU A 145 -3.26 -6.21 14.15
CA LEU A 145 -2.73 -5.05 14.86
C LEU A 145 -2.78 -5.24 16.38
N ASP A 146 -3.86 -5.82 16.92
CA ASP A 146 -3.99 -6.15 18.34
C ASP A 146 -2.90 -7.15 18.79
N ASP A 147 -2.68 -8.21 17.99
CA ASP A 147 -1.61 -9.18 18.25
C ASP A 147 -0.21 -8.54 18.19
N LEU A 148 -0.01 -7.55 17.32
CA LEU A 148 1.24 -6.80 17.23
C LEU A 148 1.47 -5.91 18.45
N GLN A 149 0.44 -5.24 18.95
CA GLN A 149 0.56 -4.33 20.09
C GLN A 149 0.70 -5.09 21.41
N ASP A 150 -0.21 -6.02 21.70
CA ASP A 150 -0.33 -6.64 23.03
C ASP A 150 -0.14 -8.16 23.03
N GLY A 151 -0.15 -8.80 21.86
CA GLY A 151 -0.07 -10.25 21.73
C GLY A 151 1.23 -10.88 22.25
N ALA A 152 1.16 -12.14 22.67
CA ALA A 152 2.32 -12.91 23.15
C ALA A 152 3.27 -13.35 22.02
N HIS A 153 2.77 -13.42 20.79
CA HIS A 153 3.46 -14.00 19.63
C HIS A 153 3.83 -12.93 18.59
N PHE A 154 4.57 -11.90 19.02
CA PHE A 154 4.93 -10.75 18.18
C PHE A 154 5.56 -11.12 16.82
N VAL A 155 6.46 -12.10 16.79
CA VAL A 155 7.13 -12.55 15.56
C VAL A 155 6.14 -13.16 14.57
N ASP A 156 5.21 -13.98 15.05
CA ASP A 156 4.19 -14.59 14.19
C ASP A 156 3.19 -13.53 13.69
N ALA A 157 2.87 -12.53 14.53
CA ALA A 157 2.04 -11.40 14.12
C ALA A 157 2.69 -10.56 13.00
N ILE A 158 4.02 -10.35 13.02
CA ILE A 158 4.74 -9.70 11.91
C ILE A 158 4.67 -10.52 10.63
N HIS A 159 4.79 -11.85 10.70
CA HIS A 159 4.60 -12.70 9.53
C HIS A 159 3.18 -12.62 8.97
N ARG A 160 2.16 -12.64 9.83
CA ARG A 160 0.76 -12.49 9.42
C ARG A 160 0.50 -11.13 8.78
N LEU A 161 1.03 -10.05 9.35
CA LEU A 161 0.96 -8.71 8.75
C LEU A 161 1.59 -8.68 7.36
N GLY A 162 2.81 -9.21 7.23
CA GLY A 162 3.53 -9.26 5.96
C GLY A 162 2.86 -10.16 4.92
N TYR A 163 2.18 -11.23 5.34
CA TYR A 163 1.38 -12.08 4.45
C TYR A 163 0.10 -11.37 3.99
N TRP A 164 -0.69 -10.87 4.94
CA TRP A 164 -1.95 -10.19 4.69
C TRP A 164 -1.77 -8.96 3.79
N ASN A 165 -0.84 -8.06 4.14
CA ASN A 165 -0.59 -6.85 3.35
C ASN A 165 -0.14 -7.23 1.93
N LEU A 166 0.70 -8.25 1.78
CA LEU A 166 1.12 -8.72 0.47
C LEU A 166 -0.05 -9.24 -0.37
N LEU A 167 -0.98 -10.01 0.20
CA LEU A 167 -2.20 -10.42 -0.50
C LEU A 167 -3.04 -9.22 -0.93
N THR A 168 -3.14 -8.18 -0.11
CA THR A 168 -3.88 -6.96 -0.46
C THR A 168 -3.26 -6.23 -1.64
N LEU A 169 -1.94 -6.33 -1.84
CA LEU A 169 -1.25 -5.79 -3.01
C LEU A 169 -1.43 -6.70 -4.24
N VAL A 170 -1.17 -8.00 -4.12
CA VAL A 170 -1.11 -8.89 -5.29
C VAL A 170 -2.47 -9.34 -5.81
N ASP A 171 -3.48 -9.46 -4.95
CA ASP A 171 -4.80 -9.96 -5.34
C ASP A 171 -5.76 -8.84 -5.80
N ARG A 172 -5.33 -7.57 -5.68
CA ARG A 172 -6.16 -6.41 -6.04
C ARG A 172 -5.69 -5.73 -7.33
N PRO A 173 -6.62 -5.23 -8.17
CA PRO A 173 -6.26 -4.50 -9.39
C PRO A 173 -5.54 -3.17 -9.14
N ARG A 174 -5.69 -2.59 -7.94
CA ARG A 174 -5.13 -1.29 -7.55
C ARG A 174 -3.60 -1.25 -7.69
N PHE A 175 -2.89 -2.24 -7.16
CA PHE A 175 -1.42 -2.23 -7.21
C PHE A 175 -0.89 -2.35 -8.65
N ARG A 176 -1.56 -3.13 -9.51
CA ARG A 176 -1.21 -3.18 -10.94
C ARG A 176 -1.49 -1.85 -11.64
N MET A 177 -2.60 -1.20 -11.33
CA MET A 177 -2.90 0.15 -11.82
C MET A 177 -1.87 1.17 -11.32
N GLU A 178 -1.39 1.05 -10.08
CA GLU A 178 -0.31 1.87 -9.53
C GLU A 178 1.00 1.69 -10.30
N ILE A 179 1.37 0.45 -10.65
CA ILE A 179 2.53 0.17 -11.53
C ILE A 179 2.38 0.88 -12.88
N PHE A 180 1.20 0.80 -13.52
CA PHE A 180 0.95 1.51 -14.78
C PHE A 180 0.98 3.03 -14.61
N ALA A 181 0.38 3.55 -13.54
CA ALA A 181 0.37 4.97 -13.25
C ALA A 181 1.78 5.49 -13.03
N THR A 182 2.62 4.76 -12.30
CA THR A 182 4.04 5.07 -12.09
C THR A 182 4.81 5.10 -13.40
N ALA A 183 4.61 4.12 -14.29
CA ALA A 183 5.23 4.12 -15.61
C ALA A 183 4.73 5.29 -16.49
N ALA A 184 3.44 5.63 -16.41
CA ALA A 184 2.83 6.74 -17.16
C ALA A 184 3.16 8.12 -16.58
N ALA A 185 3.60 8.19 -15.32
CA ALA A 185 3.92 9.45 -14.63
C ALA A 185 5.24 10.07 -15.12
N GLU A 186 6.02 9.37 -15.94
CA GLU A 186 7.27 9.91 -16.49
C GLU A 186 6.99 11.17 -17.31
N ASN A 187 7.52 12.31 -16.87
CA ASN A 187 7.25 13.65 -17.43
C ASN A 187 5.78 14.13 -17.35
N ASP A 188 4.94 13.48 -16.54
CA ASP A 188 3.59 13.95 -16.22
C ASP A 188 3.53 14.44 -14.76
N PRO A 189 3.75 15.75 -14.49
CA PRO A 189 3.77 16.28 -13.12
C PRO A 189 2.42 16.14 -12.39
N VAL A 190 1.34 15.84 -13.12
CA VAL A 190 -0.02 15.78 -12.59
C VAL A 190 -0.28 14.40 -12.03
N ILE A 191 0.11 13.37 -12.78
CA ILE A 191 0.09 11.99 -12.29
C ILE A 191 1.11 11.85 -11.15
N GLN A 192 2.33 12.41 -11.28
CA GLN A 192 3.33 12.39 -10.19
C GLN A 192 2.79 13.02 -8.91
N LYS A 193 2.14 14.19 -9.01
CA LYS A 193 1.53 14.83 -7.85
C LYS A 193 0.41 13.98 -7.25
N ALA A 194 -0.43 13.36 -8.08
CA ALA A 194 -1.49 12.46 -7.61
C ALA A 194 -0.93 11.24 -6.87
N MET A 195 0.11 10.62 -7.41
CA MET A 195 0.81 9.49 -6.78
C MET A 195 1.41 9.90 -5.43
N ALA A 196 2.11 11.04 -5.38
CA ALA A 196 2.70 11.55 -4.14
C ALA A 196 1.64 11.94 -3.08
N GLU A 197 0.51 12.50 -3.49
CA GLU A 197 -0.66 12.75 -2.63
C GLU A 197 -1.19 11.42 -2.07
N ASN A 198 -1.39 10.41 -2.93
CA ASN A 198 -1.85 9.07 -2.54
C ASN A 198 -0.92 8.38 -1.54
N TYR A 199 0.39 8.33 -1.82
CA TYR A 199 1.37 7.74 -0.88
C TYR A 199 1.33 8.44 0.48
N ARG A 200 1.24 9.77 0.52
CA ARG A 200 1.14 10.50 1.78
C ARG A 200 -0.13 10.14 2.55
N GLU A 201 -1.29 10.17 1.89
CA GLU A 201 -2.57 9.83 2.50
C GLU A 201 -2.61 8.39 3.03
N VAL A 202 -1.99 7.45 2.32
CA VAL A 202 -1.93 6.04 2.73
C VAL A 202 -0.92 5.81 3.85
N LEU A 203 0.27 6.41 3.78
CA LEU A 203 1.37 6.13 4.71
C LEU A 203 1.30 6.94 6.01
N ASP A 204 0.63 8.09 6.04
CA ASP A 204 0.54 8.90 7.25
C ASP A 204 -0.10 8.13 8.43
N PRO A 205 -1.26 7.44 8.27
CA PRO A 205 -1.81 6.60 9.34
C PRO A 205 -0.87 5.48 9.82
N TRP A 206 -0.03 4.94 8.93
CA TRP A 206 0.94 3.90 9.29
C TRP A 206 2.06 4.42 10.19
N LYS A 207 2.39 5.71 10.12
CA LYS A 207 3.39 6.32 11.02
C LYS A 207 2.90 6.30 12.47
N ASP A 208 1.63 6.62 12.68
CA ASP A 208 1.01 6.59 14.00
C ASP A 208 0.93 5.14 14.52
N ILE A 209 0.45 4.20 13.70
CA ILE A 209 0.39 2.76 14.05
C ILE A 209 1.77 2.22 14.42
N CYS A 210 2.80 2.53 13.63
CA CYS A 210 4.17 2.11 13.94
C CYS A 210 4.72 2.80 15.20
N GLY A 211 4.36 4.06 15.45
CA GLY A 211 4.71 4.76 16.68
C GLY A 211 4.15 4.07 17.93
N ASP A 212 2.85 3.81 17.93
CA ASP A 212 2.14 3.12 19.02
C ASP A 212 2.68 1.70 19.25
N LEU A 213 3.00 0.99 18.16
CA LEU A 213 3.62 -0.33 18.22
C LEU A 213 5.00 -0.30 18.90
N LEU A 214 5.84 0.68 18.55
CA LEU A 214 7.16 0.81 19.15
C LEU A 214 7.04 1.16 20.64
N GLU A 215 6.14 2.08 21.00
CA GLU A 215 5.93 2.49 22.39
C GLU A 215 5.43 1.33 23.27
N SER A 216 4.37 0.63 22.85
CA SER A 216 3.78 -0.51 23.58
C SER A 216 4.80 -1.62 23.85
N ARG A 217 5.73 -1.84 22.92
CA ARG A 217 6.78 -2.87 23.03
C ARG A 217 8.07 -2.39 23.70
N ARG A 218 8.12 -1.15 24.20
CA ARG A 218 9.33 -0.50 24.75
C ARG A 218 10.51 -0.55 23.77
N LEU A 219 10.20 -0.29 22.52
CA LEU A 219 11.13 -0.21 21.41
C LEU A 219 11.31 1.25 21.00
N ARG A 220 12.44 1.55 20.36
CA ARG A 220 12.68 2.84 19.72
C ARG A 220 13.47 2.65 18.44
N LEU A 221 13.28 3.57 17.50
CA LEU A 221 14.09 3.62 16.28
C LEU A 221 15.54 3.96 16.64
N ARG A 222 16.47 3.37 15.90
CA ARG A 222 17.90 3.68 15.99
C ARG A 222 18.15 5.12 15.59
N ARG A 223 19.27 5.67 16.09
CA ARG A 223 19.70 7.03 15.75
C ARG A 223 19.86 7.19 14.24
N GLY A 224 19.26 8.24 13.69
CA GLY A 224 19.30 8.54 12.26
C GLY A 224 18.18 7.90 11.44
N VAL A 225 17.34 7.05 12.03
CA VAL A 225 16.14 6.50 11.37
C VAL A 225 14.91 7.23 11.93
N SER A 226 14.21 7.98 11.09
CA SER A 226 12.92 8.56 11.45
C SER A 226 11.78 7.56 11.28
N ILE A 227 10.62 7.85 11.88
CA ILE A 227 9.41 7.03 11.67
C ILE A 227 8.99 7.02 10.20
N GLY A 228 9.19 8.13 9.49
CA GLY A 228 8.98 8.22 8.04
C GLY A 228 9.88 7.26 7.27
N ASP A 229 11.19 7.29 7.55
CA ASP A 229 12.15 6.39 6.90
C ASP A 229 11.79 4.92 7.15
N PHE A 230 11.36 4.57 8.36
CA PHE A 230 10.96 3.21 8.70
C PHE A 230 9.72 2.75 7.92
N VAL A 231 8.67 3.59 7.86
CA VAL A 231 7.46 3.28 7.09
C VAL A 231 7.75 3.21 5.58
N ASP A 232 8.60 4.10 5.06
CA ASP A 232 9.02 4.08 3.66
C ASP A 232 9.82 2.80 3.32
N LEU A 233 10.73 2.36 4.21
CA LEU A 233 11.46 1.10 4.08
C LEU A 233 10.52 -0.11 4.07
N VAL A 234 9.56 -0.15 5.00
CA VAL A 234 8.52 -1.18 5.05
C VAL A 234 7.75 -1.20 3.73
N THR A 235 7.28 -0.05 3.24
CA THR A 235 6.53 0.08 1.98
C THR A 235 7.34 -0.41 0.79
N ALA A 236 8.60 0.02 0.66
CA ALA A 236 9.49 -0.39 -0.42
C ALA A 236 9.71 -1.92 -0.44
N VAL A 237 9.86 -2.55 0.73
CA VAL A 237 9.95 -4.00 0.84
C VAL A 237 8.66 -4.68 0.42
N MET A 238 7.50 -4.22 0.91
CA MET A 238 6.20 -4.80 0.58
C MET A 238 5.93 -4.74 -0.92
N GLU A 239 6.08 -3.58 -1.54
CA GLU A 239 5.87 -3.38 -2.97
C GLU A 239 6.90 -4.12 -3.82
N GLY A 240 8.16 -4.18 -3.39
CA GLY A 240 9.20 -4.93 -4.08
C GLY A 240 8.93 -6.44 -4.11
N VAL A 241 8.47 -7.00 -2.98
CA VAL A 241 8.07 -8.41 -2.90
C VAL A 241 6.80 -8.66 -3.73
N ALA A 242 5.82 -7.75 -3.69
CA ALA A 242 4.62 -7.83 -4.52
C ALA A 242 4.96 -7.83 -6.02
N LEU A 243 5.82 -6.92 -6.45
CA LEU A 243 6.28 -6.85 -7.85
C LEU A 243 7.02 -8.14 -8.25
N ARG A 244 7.82 -8.72 -7.34
CA ARG A 244 8.51 -9.99 -7.57
C ARG A 244 7.51 -11.14 -7.77
N ASP A 245 6.46 -11.23 -6.95
CA ASP A 245 5.40 -12.24 -7.09
C ASP A 245 4.66 -12.09 -8.43
N LEU A 246 4.32 -10.86 -8.82
CA LEU A 246 3.65 -10.56 -10.08
C LEU A 246 4.50 -10.91 -11.31
N ALA A 247 5.82 -10.68 -11.23
CA ALA A 247 6.74 -10.94 -12.33
C ALA A 247 7.11 -12.43 -12.44
N ASP A 248 7.23 -13.12 -11.32
CA ASP A 248 7.64 -14.53 -11.24
C ASP A 248 6.84 -15.26 -10.15
N PRO A 249 5.62 -15.74 -10.46
CA PRO A 249 4.79 -16.49 -9.50
C PRO A 249 5.43 -17.79 -9.00
N ARG A 250 6.51 -18.27 -9.65
CA ARG A 250 7.27 -19.47 -9.26
C ARG A 250 8.39 -19.16 -8.28
N ALA A 251 8.62 -17.89 -7.94
CA ALA A 251 9.60 -17.51 -6.93
C ALA A 251 9.18 -17.89 -5.50
N GLU A 252 7.93 -18.35 -5.31
CA GLU A 252 7.39 -18.83 -4.02
C GLU A 252 7.57 -17.81 -2.88
N VAL A 253 7.45 -16.52 -3.19
CA VAL A 253 7.59 -15.44 -2.18
C VAL A 253 6.37 -15.34 -1.25
N ILE A 254 5.29 -16.06 -1.57
CA ILE A 254 4.06 -16.19 -0.77
C ILE A 254 3.81 -17.68 -0.48
N ASP A 255 3.95 -18.08 0.78
CA ASP A 255 3.50 -19.39 1.27
C ASP A 255 2.07 -19.28 1.77
N ARG A 256 1.11 -19.62 0.89
CA ARG A 256 -0.32 -19.60 1.24
C ARG A 256 -0.72 -20.71 2.21
N LYS A 257 0.05 -21.79 2.32
CA LYS A 257 -0.28 -22.90 3.24
C LYS A 257 0.15 -22.60 4.66
N GLY A 258 1.29 -21.95 4.81
CA GLY A 258 1.84 -21.53 6.10
C GLY A 258 1.47 -20.11 6.52
N GLU A 259 0.69 -19.37 5.70
CA GLU A 259 0.36 -17.95 5.90
C GLU A 259 1.60 -17.07 6.15
N ARG A 260 2.65 -17.30 5.35
CA ARG A 260 3.94 -16.61 5.47
C ARG A 260 4.35 -16.01 4.13
N SER A 261 5.24 -15.03 4.18
CA SER A 261 5.80 -14.39 2.99
C SER A 261 7.24 -13.96 3.19
N LEU A 262 7.97 -13.78 2.09
CA LEU A 262 9.29 -13.14 2.08
C LEU A 262 9.21 -11.73 2.71
N ALA A 263 8.10 -11.03 2.50
CA ALA A 263 7.86 -9.73 3.10
C ALA A 263 7.85 -9.80 4.63
N GLY A 264 7.15 -10.76 5.24
CA GLY A 264 7.18 -10.96 6.69
C GLY A 264 8.59 -11.20 7.24
N THR A 265 9.41 -12.00 6.54
CA THR A 265 10.82 -12.20 6.90
C THR A 265 11.64 -10.91 6.79
N ALA A 266 11.43 -10.14 5.72
CA ALA A 266 12.11 -8.87 5.52
C ALA A 266 11.70 -7.81 6.56
N LEU A 267 10.42 -7.79 7.00
CA LEU A 267 9.95 -6.94 8.09
C LEU A 267 10.64 -7.25 9.42
N LEU A 268 10.88 -8.53 9.74
CA LEU A 268 11.67 -8.91 10.92
C LEU A 268 13.12 -8.43 10.81
N ALA A 269 13.72 -8.52 9.61
CA ALA A 269 15.07 -8.01 9.38
C ALA A 269 15.13 -6.47 9.52
N LEU A 270 14.13 -5.75 9.00
CA LEU A 270 13.99 -4.30 9.17
C LEU A 270 13.80 -3.92 10.63
N LEU A 271 12.92 -4.60 11.37
CA LEU A 271 12.76 -4.38 12.81
C LEU A 271 14.08 -4.61 13.54
N ARG A 272 14.76 -5.72 13.28
CA ARG A 272 16.03 -6.03 13.92
C ARG A 272 17.12 -4.99 13.60
N GLY A 273 17.11 -4.47 12.37
CA GLY A 273 18.07 -3.48 11.88
C GLY A 273 17.78 -2.07 12.40
N CYS A 274 16.56 -1.59 12.24
CA CYS A 274 16.17 -0.20 12.47
C CYS A 274 15.73 0.09 13.91
N VAL A 275 15.48 -0.92 14.73
CA VAL A 275 14.89 -0.77 16.08
C VAL A 275 15.83 -1.32 17.15
N GLU A 276 15.80 -0.70 18.33
CA GLU A 276 16.46 -1.18 19.54
C GLU A 276 15.51 -1.13 20.74
N ARG A 277 15.81 -1.92 21.79
CA ARG A 277 15.06 -1.87 23.04
C ARG A 277 15.41 -0.61 23.81
N VAL A 278 14.42 0.07 24.39
CA VAL A 278 14.65 1.25 25.23
C VAL A 278 15.56 0.93 26.42
N ASP A 279 15.36 -0.23 27.04
CA ASP A 279 16.10 -0.66 28.24
C ASP A 279 17.51 -1.20 27.96
N ASP A 280 17.86 -1.46 26.70
CA ASP A 280 19.15 -2.03 26.27
C ASP A 280 19.63 -1.40 24.96
N ALA A 281 19.49 -0.08 24.87
CA ALA A 281 19.83 0.66 23.68
C ALA A 281 21.35 0.83 23.54
N ASP A 282 21.88 0.47 22.37
CA ASP A 282 23.30 0.67 22.06
C ASP A 282 23.59 2.12 21.64
N GLY A 283 22.57 2.83 21.13
CA GLY A 283 22.63 4.22 20.69
C GLY A 283 23.35 4.43 19.35
N LEU A 284 23.64 3.35 18.63
CA LEU A 284 24.32 3.35 17.34
C LEU A 284 23.35 3.66 16.20
N THR A 285 23.84 4.30 15.14
CA THR A 285 23.13 4.31 13.84
C THR A 285 23.11 2.90 13.25
N LEU A 286 22.33 2.71 12.17
CA LEU A 286 22.30 1.44 11.45
C LEU A 286 23.70 1.05 10.91
N GLU A 287 24.43 1.99 10.34
CA GLU A 287 25.77 1.79 9.79
C GLU A 287 26.77 1.44 10.89
N GLU A 288 26.72 2.14 12.03
CA GLU A 288 27.55 1.86 13.19
C GLU A 288 27.26 0.47 13.76
N ALA A 289 26.00 0.05 13.81
CA ALA A 289 25.58 -1.28 14.25
C ALA A 289 26.06 -2.38 13.31
N VAL A 290 25.96 -2.18 11.99
CA VAL A 290 26.50 -3.11 10.98
C VAL A 290 28.02 -3.17 11.08
N HIS A 291 28.71 -2.04 11.21
CA HIS A 291 30.15 -2.00 11.40
C HIS A 291 30.57 -2.77 12.66
N ALA A 292 29.89 -2.56 13.79
CA ALA A 292 30.14 -3.28 15.03
C ALA A 292 29.88 -4.79 14.90
N MET A 293 28.89 -5.21 14.13
CA MET A 293 28.60 -6.62 13.85
C MET A 293 29.73 -7.27 13.02
N VAL A 294 30.29 -6.56 12.04
CA VAL A 294 31.32 -7.09 11.12
C VAL A 294 32.71 -7.05 11.74
N TYR A 295 33.06 -5.97 12.45
CA TYR A 295 34.42 -5.70 12.92
C TYR A 295 34.58 -5.75 14.44
N GLY A 296 33.48 -5.98 15.18
CA GLY A 296 33.42 -5.85 16.64
C GLY A 296 33.21 -4.39 17.09
N VAL A 297 32.71 -4.22 18.31
CA VAL A 297 32.57 -2.90 18.94
C VAL A 297 33.96 -2.44 19.41
N PRO A 298 34.47 -1.27 18.98
CA PRO A 298 35.64 -0.68 19.61
C PRO A 298 35.34 -0.47 21.10
N ALA A 299 36.20 -0.97 22.00
CA ALA A 299 35.96 -0.87 23.44
C ALA A 299 35.58 0.57 23.83
N ARG A 300 34.35 0.77 24.35
CA ARG A 300 33.88 2.09 24.80
C ARG A 300 34.88 2.64 25.82
N PRO A 301 35.55 3.78 25.55
CA PRO A 301 36.42 4.41 26.54
C PRO A 301 35.52 4.99 27.63
N GLY A 302 35.32 4.26 28.74
CA GLY A 302 34.60 4.82 29.89
C GLY A 302 33.83 3.85 30.78
N ARG A 303 33.63 2.58 30.40
CA ARG A 303 33.17 1.59 31.39
C ARG A 303 34.40 1.07 32.13
N ALA A 304 34.91 1.90 33.04
CA ALA A 304 35.93 1.51 34.00
C ALA A 304 35.48 0.18 34.61
N ALA A 305 36.22 -0.88 34.31
CA ALA A 305 36.13 -2.11 35.05
C ALA A 305 36.25 -1.71 36.52
N GLY A 306 35.23 -2.03 37.31
CA GLY A 306 35.30 -1.89 38.75
C GLY A 306 36.53 -2.65 39.21
N ILE A 307 37.60 -1.90 39.48
CA ILE A 307 38.78 -2.39 40.17
C ILE A 307 38.28 -2.70 41.57
N THR A 308 37.88 -3.95 41.76
CA THR A 308 37.68 -4.51 43.10
C THR A 308 39.09 -4.61 43.69
N PRO A 309 39.44 -3.87 44.76
CA PRO A 309 40.74 -4.05 45.38
C PRO A 309 40.70 -5.36 46.16
N GLN A 310 41.23 -6.44 45.57
CA GLN A 310 41.56 -7.63 46.34
C GLN A 310 42.80 -7.33 47.17
N GLY A 311 42.59 -7.16 48.47
CA GLY A 311 43.65 -7.10 49.47
C GLY A 311 44.44 -8.41 49.57
N PRO A 312 45.66 -8.37 50.13
CA PRO A 312 46.55 -9.51 50.13
C PRO A 312 46.19 -10.49 51.25
N GLY A 313 46.09 -11.77 50.89
CA GLY A 313 46.60 -12.89 51.66
C GLY A 313 45.82 -13.36 52.89
N SER A 314 45.27 -14.58 52.79
CA SER A 314 45.53 -15.58 53.83
C SER A 314 45.45 -16.99 53.23
N ASN A 315 46.61 -17.66 53.22
CA ASN A 315 46.72 -19.11 53.08
C ASN A 315 46.22 -19.75 54.38
N GLY A 316 45.35 -20.76 54.27
CA GLY A 316 44.93 -21.61 55.38
C GLY A 316 44.26 -22.88 54.85
N ALA A 317 44.98 -23.99 54.98
CA ALA A 317 44.65 -25.33 54.50
C ALA A 317 43.67 -26.11 55.41
N ALA A 318 43.35 -27.33 54.95
CA ALA A 318 42.73 -28.48 55.63
C ALA A 318 41.18 -28.50 55.63
N ALA A 319 40.46 -29.45 55.00
CA ALA A 319 40.47 -30.93 55.00
C ALA A 319 39.23 -31.48 55.73
N ALA A 320 38.55 -32.40 55.02
CA ALA A 320 37.80 -33.57 55.50
C ALA A 320 36.46 -33.41 56.23
N ALA A 321 35.43 -33.97 55.57
CA ALA A 321 34.46 -34.95 56.05
C ALA A 321 33.62 -34.66 57.32
N ARG A 322 32.31 -34.47 57.10
CA ARG A 322 31.27 -35.48 57.40
C ARG A 322 29.97 -35.12 56.68
#